data_AF-A0AAD8ZV65-F1
#
_entry.id   AF-A0AAD8ZV65-F1
#
_cell.length_a   1.000
_cell.length_b   1.000
_cell.length_c   1.000
_cell.angle_alpha   90.00
_cell.angle_beta   90.00
_cell.angle_gamma   90.00
#
_symmetry.space_group_name_H-M   'P 1'
#
loop_
_entity.id
_entity.type
_entity.pdbx_description
1 polymer ?
#
loop_
_entity_poly.entity_id
_entity_poly.type
_entity_poly.pdbx_seq_one_letter_code
_entity_poly.pdbx_strand_id
1 'polypeptide(L)'
;MSVCLQQIPGTTSEISVQKSAVLGTAKNLHRTLKLPGFWHTFWQYRKENPRSGVGDPPPGGMPGFNSGVMLLHLQAMRRSALYNRLLEPEQVARLAERYRFRGHLGDQDFFTMIGMEHPELFHPLSCGWNRQLCTWWREHGYADVFRLYYRCDEPVHIYHGNCNTPIPDD
;
A
#
# COMPACT_ATOMS: atom_id res chain seq x y z
N MET A 1 8.63 30.25 -29.11
CA MET A 1 7.46 29.35 -29.22
C MET A 1 6.77 29.33 -27.87
N SER A 2 5.73 30.15 -27.74
CA SER A 2 4.86 30.23 -26.57
C SER A 2 3.44 29.97 -27.07
N VAL A 3 2.76 28.96 -26.55
CA VAL A 3 1.28 28.92 -26.56
C VAL A 3 0.83 28.31 -25.23
N CYS A 4 0.11 29.14 -24.48
CA CYS A 4 -0.60 28.84 -23.25
C CYS A 4 -2.02 28.34 -23.58
N LEU A 5 -2.55 27.48 -22.69
CA LEU A 5 -3.96 27.33 -22.29
C LEU A 5 -5.06 27.51 -23.36
N GLN A 6 -5.78 26.42 -23.64
CA GLN A 6 -7.20 26.48 -23.94
C GLN A 6 -7.99 25.88 -22.77
N GLN A 7 -8.76 26.75 -22.12
CA GLN A 7 -9.76 26.42 -21.10
C GLN A 7 -10.95 25.70 -21.76
N ILE A 8 -11.44 24.64 -21.13
CA ILE A 8 -12.77 24.09 -21.39
C ILE A 8 -13.70 24.60 -20.28
N PRO A 9 -14.83 25.27 -20.60
CA PRO A 9 -15.77 25.74 -19.59
C PRO A 9 -16.68 24.58 -19.17
N GLY A 10 -16.53 24.11 -17.94
CA GLY A 10 -17.47 23.21 -17.28
C GLY A 10 -18.03 23.91 -16.04
N THR A 11 -19.34 24.17 -16.04
CA THR A 11 -20.09 24.80 -14.97
C THR A 11 -19.93 24.03 -13.66
N THR A 12 -19.44 24.71 -12.63
CA THR A 12 -19.35 24.22 -11.25
C THR A 12 -20.72 24.36 -10.60
N SER A 13 -21.50 23.29 -10.59
CA SER A 13 -22.66 23.15 -9.71
C SER A 13 -22.36 22.12 -8.63
N GLU A 14 -22.16 22.64 -7.42
CA GLU A 14 -22.30 21.98 -6.13
C GLU A 14 -21.60 20.63 -5.92
N ILE A 15 -20.27 20.66 -5.87
CA ILE A 15 -19.58 19.78 -4.92
C ILE A 15 -19.51 20.57 -3.63
N SER A 16 -20.43 20.25 -2.71
CA SER A 16 -20.31 20.60 -1.30
C SER A 16 -18.89 20.25 -0.87
N VAL A 17 -18.05 21.26 -0.71
CA VAL A 17 -16.74 21.11 -0.08
C VAL A 17 -17.05 20.77 1.37
N GLN A 18 -17.27 19.48 1.64
CA GLN A 18 -17.16 18.97 2.98
C GLN A 18 -15.78 19.41 3.44
N LYS A 19 -15.77 20.35 4.38
CA LYS A 19 -14.62 20.64 5.24
C LYS A 19 -14.36 19.37 6.05
N SER A 20 -13.83 18.35 5.40
CA SER A 20 -13.35 17.16 6.07
C SER A 20 -12.15 17.59 6.90
N ALA A 21 -12.30 17.34 8.19
CA ALA A 21 -11.33 17.67 9.21
C ALA A 21 -9.92 17.32 8.75
N VAL A 22 -9.03 18.30 8.77
CA VAL A 22 -7.60 18.05 8.84
C VAL A 22 -7.34 17.51 10.24
N LEU A 23 -7.60 16.20 10.43
CA LEU A 23 -7.12 15.47 11.58
C LEU A 23 -5.66 15.15 11.31
N GLY A 24 -4.81 16.01 11.86
CA GLY A 24 -3.37 15.97 11.67
C GLY A 24 -2.78 14.59 11.99
N THR A 25 -2.23 13.94 10.97
CA THR A 25 -0.98 13.18 11.05
C THR A 25 -0.28 13.32 9.70
N ALA A 26 1.02 13.63 9.72
CA ALA A 26 1.82 13.89 8.53
C ALA A 26 2.05 12.61 7.71
N LYS A 27 1.03 12.15 6.97
CA LYS A 27 1.10 10.91 6.20
C LYS A 27 0.96 11.22 4.71
N ASN A 28 1.94 10.76 3.93
CA ASN A 28 2.08 11.10 2.50
C ASN A 28 1.24 10.17 1.60
N LEU A 29 1.00 8.95 2.05
CA LEU A 29 0.34 7.90 1.27
C LEU A 29 -0.62 7.09 2.13
N HIS A 30 -1.80 6.73 1.61
CA HIS A 30 -2.70 5.80 2.28
C HIS A 30 -2.80 4.48 1.51
N ARG A 31 -2.69 3.32 2.18
CA ARG A 31 -2.71 2.00 1.51
C ARG A 31 -3.29 0.88 2.38
N THR A 32 -3.80 -0.16 1.73
CA THR A 32 -4.41 -1.34 2.38
C THR A 32 -3.39 -2.46 2.56
N LEU A 33 -3.55 -3.32 3.56
CA LEU A 33 -2.65 -4.45 3.83
C LEU A 33 -2.83 -5.60 2.83
N LYS A 34 -1.75 -6.32 2.50
CA LYS A 34 -1.75 -7.42 1.52
C LYS A 34 -1.81 -8.81 2.16
N LEU A 35 -2.24 -9.77 1.34
CA LEU A 35 -2.12 -11.22 1.47
C LEU A 35 -0.64 -11.67 1.57
N PRO A 36 -0.33 -12.93 1.98
CA PRO A 36 1.02 -13.31 2.47
C PRO A 36 2.14 -13.32 1.41
N GLY A 37 1.91 -12.78 0.20
CA GLY A 37 2.93 -12.65 -0.82
C GLY A 37 4.18 -11.89 -0.35
N PHE A 38 4.05 -10.88 0.53
CA PHE A 38 5.23 -10.21 1.06
C PHE A 38 5.93 -10.99 2.17
N TRP A 39 5.22 -11.80 2.96
CA TRP A 39 5.87 -12.76 3.85
C TRP A 39 6.85 -13.65 3.06
N HIS A 40 6.42 -14.10 1.87
CA HIS A 40 7.27 -14.83 0.93
C HIS A 40 8.40 -13.95 0.34
N THR A 41 8.10 -12.74 -0.14
CA THR A 41 9.12 -11.87 -0.75
C THR A 41 10.24 -11.52 0.22
N PHE A 42 9.95 -11.32 1.51
CA PHE A 42 10.94 -11.01 2.53
C PHE A 42 11.53 -12.24 3.22
N TRP A 43 11.37 -13.46 2.69
CA TRP A 43 11.76 -14.70 3.40
C TRP A 43 13.20 -14.69 3.92
N GLN A 44 14.15 -14.23 3.08
CA GLN A 44 15.57 -14.24 3.43
C GLN A 44 15.84 -13.23 4.55
N TYR A 45 15.29 -12.02 4.44
CA TYR A 45 15.41 -11.01 5.48
C TYR A 45 14.82 -11.48 6.81
N ARG A 46 13.65 -12.13 6.79
CA ARG A 46 12.99 -12.67 7.99
C ARG A 46 13.82 -13.78 8.64
N LYS A 47 14.44 -14.64 7.84
CA LYS A 47 15.37 -15.67 8.33
C LYS A 47 16.60 -15.05 9.01
N GLU A 48 17.14 -13.97 8.44
CA GLU A 48 18.28 -13.22 9.00
C GLU A 48 17.88 -12.36 10.22
N ASN A 49 16.58 -12.01 10.37
CA ASN A 49 16.07 -11.09 11.39
C ASN A 49 14.79 -11.65 12.07
N PRO A 50 14.89 -12.73 12.87
CA PRO A 50 13.73 -13.47 13.38
C PRO A 50 12.84 -12.69 14.36
N ARG A 51 13.30 -11.53 14.86
CA ARG A 51 12.53 -10.64 15.75
C ARG A 51 11.86 -9.49 15.02
N SER A 52 12.04 -9.38 13.70
CA SER A 52 11.44 -8.31 12.89
C SER A 52 9.99 -8.63 12.58
N GLY A 53 9.11 -7.62 12.65
CA GLY A 53 7.72 -7.75 12.22
C GLY A 53 7.51 -7.65 10.69
N VAL A 54 8.59 -7.53 9.90
CA VAL A 54 8.50 -7.44 8.44
C VAL A 54 7.88 -8.69 7.85
N GLY A 55 6.83 -8.51 7.05
CA GLY A 55 6.07 -9.58 6.40
C GLY A 55 5.08 -10.30 7.30
N ASP A 56 5.12 -10.10 8.63
CA ASP A 56 4.21 -10.75 9.58
C ASP A 56 2.77 -10.19 9.51
N PRO A 57 1.75 -10.95 9.94
CA PRO A 57 0.36 -10.52 9.82
C PRO A 57 0.00 -9.41 10.83
N PRO A 58 -1.08 -8.64 10.57
CA PRO A 58 -1.63 -7.70 11.54
C PRO A 58 -2.18 -8.41 12.79
N PRO A 59 -2.37 -7.72 13.93
CA PRO A 59 -2.19 -6.28 14.13
C PRO A 59 -0.76 -5.84 14.46
N GLY A 60 0.14 -6.76 14.83
CA GLY A 60 1.51 -6.44 15.28
C GLY A 60 2.59 -6.51 14.21
N GLY A 61 2.31 -7.09 13.05
CA GLY A 61 3.25 -7.23 11.94
C GLY A 61 3.06 -6.19 10.84
N MET A 62 3.97 -6.21 9.86
CA MET A 62 3.96 -5.38 8.67
C MET A 62 3.79 -6.27 7.43
N PRO A 63 2.55 -6.62 7.04
CA PRO A 63 2.30 -7.55 5.93
C PRO A 63 2.54 -6.94 4.54
N GLY A 64 2.91 -5.65 4.48
CA GLY A 64 3.05 -4.88 3.27
C GLY A 64 1.71 -4.38 2.72
N PHE A 65 1.78 -3.65 1.61
CA PHE A 65 0.64 -2.90 1.08
C PHE A 65 0.08 -3.46 -0.23
N ASN A 66 -1.18 -3.18 -0.50
CA ASN A 66 -1.84 -3.37 -1.78
C ASN A 66 -1.95 -2.03 -2.52
N SER A 67 -1.79 -2.02 -3.85
CA SER A 67 -1.88 -0.80 -4.68
C SER A 67 -3.26 -0.51 -5.25
N GLY A 68 -4.26 -1.37 -5.05
CA GLY A 68 -5.61 -1.22 -5.63
C GLY A 68 -6.35 0.03 -5.18
N VAL A 69 -6.09 0.52 -3.96
CA VAL A 69 -6.63 1.79 -3.45
C VAL A 69 -5.51 2.57 -2.78
N MET A 70 -5.35 3.82 -3.22
CA MET A 70 -4.37 4.76 -2.70
C MET A 70 -4.95 6.15 -2.57
N LEU A 71 -4.67 6.81 -1.44
CA LEU A 71 -4.84 8.26 -1.32
C LEU A 71 -3.46 8.91 -1.38
N LEU A 72 -3.20 9.62 -2.48
CA LEU A 72 -1.93 10.27 -2.75
C LEU A 72 -2.00 11.74 -2.32
N HIS A 73 -1.37 12.09 -1.20
CA HIS A 73 -1.29 13.50 -0.80
C HIS A 73 -0.15 14.18 -1.57
N LEU A 74 -0.38 14.52 -2.85
CA LEU A 74 0.65 14.98 -3.78
C LEU A 74 1.49 16.16 -3.26
N GLN A 75 0.86 17.14 -2.60
CA GLN A 75 1.57 18.27 -2.00
C GLN A 75 2.49 17.86 -0.84
N ALA A 76 2.09 16.89 -0.02
CA ALA A 76 2.90 16.38 1.08
C ALA A 76 4.08 15.56 0.54
N MET A 77 3.82 14.69 -0.44
CA MET A 77 4.86 13.93 -1.17
C MET A 77 5.92 14.86 -1.76
N ARG A 78 5.50 15.90 -2.52
CA ARG A 78 6.43 16.87 -3.13
C ARG A 78 7.28 17.62 -2.11
N ARG A 79 6.73 17.94 -0.93
CA ARG A 79 7.43 18.69 0.13
C ARG A 79 8.26 17.80 1.06
N SER A 80 8.08 16.48 1.01
CA SER A 80 8.77 15.56 1.90
C SER A 80 10.19 15.27 1.40
N ALA A 81 11.19 15.88 2.05
CA ALA A 81 12.59 15.59 1.74
C ALA A 81 12.94 14.10 1.92
N LEU A 82 12.33 13.43 2.90
CA LEU A 82 12.49 11.99 3.12
C LEU A 82 11.94 11.18 1.95
N TYR A 83 10.70 11.44 1.53
CA TYR A 83 10.09 10.73 0.41
C TYR A 83 10.87 10.95 -0.89
N ASN A 84 11.27 12.19 -1.17
CA ASN A 84 12.02 12.51 -2.38
C ASN A 84 13.40 11.83 -2.40
N ARG A 85 14.09 11.73 -1.26
CA ARG A 85 15.35 10.99 -1.14
C ARG A 85 15.16 9.50 -1.40
N LEU A 86 14.05 8.91 -0.96
CA LEU A 86 13.74 7.49 -1.19
C LEU A 86 13.48 7.14 -2.68
N LEU A 87 13.28 8.14 -3.53
CA LEU A 87 13.18 7.98 -4.98
C LEU A 87 14.55 7.97 -5.69
N GLU A 88 15.64 8.33 -5.01
CA GLU A 88 16.99 8.29 -5.56
C GLU A 88 17.42 6.83 -5.82
N PRO A 89 18.01 6.51 -6.99
CA PRO A 89 18.39 5.14 -7.35
C PRO A 89 19.24 4.44 -6.29
N GLU A 90 20.18 5.16 -5.67
CA GLU A 90 21.08 4.64 -4.64
C GLU A 90 20.31 4.20 -3.40
N GLN A 91 19.26 4.94 -3.01
CA GLN A 91 18.44 4.60 -1.84
C GLN A 91 17.55 3.40 -2.13
N VAL A 92 16.98 3.33 -3.33
CA VAL A 92 16.20 2.15 -3.76
C VAL A 92 17.08 0.91 -3.74
N ALA A 93 18.28 0.97 -4.32
CA ALA A 93 19.23 -0.13 -4.34
C ALA A 93 19.64 -0.57 -2.93
N ARG A 94 19.97 0.39 -2.06
CA ARG A 94 20.34 0.13 -0.66
C ARG A 94 19.23 -0.59 0.12
N LEU A 95 17.98 -0.16 -0.04
CA LEU A 95 16.85 -0.79 0.65
C LEU A 95 16.54 -2.18 0.07
N ALA A 96 16.60 -2.34 -1.26
CA ALA A 96 16.42 -3.64 -1.89
C ALA A 96 17.46 -4.67 -1.41
N GLU A 97 18.72 -4.25 -1.27
CA GLU A 97 19.78 -5.07 -0.71
C GLU A 97 19.54 -5.39 0.78
N ARG A 98 19.25 -4.37 1.59
CA ARG A 98 19.00 -4.52 3.04
C ARG A 98 17.90 -5.54 3.32
N TYR A 99 16.80 -5.45 2.59
CA TYR A 99 15.63 -6.29 2.80
C TYR A 99 15.63 -7.58 1.97
N ARG A 100 16.73 -7.87 1.26
CA ARG A 100 16.85 -9.04 0.36
C ARG A 100 15.66 -9.12 -0.61
N PHE A 101 15.20 -7.97 -1.06
CA PHE A 101 13.88 -7.82 -1.65
C PHE A 101 13.95 -7.90 -3.18
N ARG A 102 13.10 -8.75 -3.78
CA ARG A 102 12.88 -8.82 -5.23
C ARG A 102 11.40 -8.90 -5.53
N GLY A 103 10.91 -7.93 -6.28
CA GLY A 103 9.49 -7.75 -6.60
C GLY A 103 9.22 -7.80 -8.11
N HIS A 104 7.93 -7.87 -8.46
CA HIS A 104 7.42 -7.83 -9.84
C HIS A 104 6.08 -7.08 -9.96
N LEU A 105 5.63 -6.40 -8.91
CA LEU A 105 4.33 -5.73 -8.80
C LEU A 105 4.46 -4.20 -8.80
N GLY A 106 5.60 -3.70 -9.27
CA GLY A 106 5.85 -2.28 -9.53
C GLY A 106 5.75 -1.41 -8.29
N ASP A 107 4.84 -0.45 -8.32
CA ASP A 107 4.65 0.55 -7.27
C ASP A 107 4.34 -0.10 -5.91
N GLN A 108 3.54 -1.16 -5.90
CA GLN A 108 3.16 -1.90 -4.70
C GLN A 108 4.37 -2.42 -3.94
N ASP A 109 5.37 -2.90 -4.66
CA ASP A 109 6.60 -3.43 -4.10
C ASP A 109 7.47 -2.32 -3.55
N PHE A 110 7.64 -1.23 -4.30
CA PHE A 110 8.37 -0.05 -3.86
C PHE A 110 7.81 0.53 -2.56
N PHE A 111 6.50 0.81 -2.52
CA PHE A 111 5.87 1.39 -1.33
C PHE A 111 5.87 0.44 -0.14
N THR A 112 5.74 -0.86 -0.39
CA THR A 112 5.89 -1.86 0.67
C THR A 112 7.30 -1.83 1.26
N MET A 113 8.33 -1.85 0.41
CA MET A 113 9.73 -1.85 0.85
C MET A 113 10.07 -0.59 1.66
N ILE A 114 9.76 0.59 1.16
CA ILE A 114 10.04 1.83 1.91
C ILE A 114 9.15 1.97 3.15
N GLY A 115 7.96 1.33 3.16
CA GLY A 115 7.07 1.28 4.32
C GLY A 115 7.58 0.39 5.46
N MET A 116 8.44 -0.60 5.15
CA MET A 116 9.15 -1.37 6.18
C MET A 116 10.23 -0.53 6.89
N GLU A 117 10.82 0.44 6.18
CA GLU A 117 11.87 1.31 6.72
C GLU A 117 11.28 2.56 7.39
N HIS A 118 10.26 3.15 6.77
CA HIS A 118 9.65 4.43 7.15
C HIS A 118 8.12 4.33 7.22
N PRO A 119 7.56 3.57 8.19
CA PRO A 119 6.11 3.41 8.33
C PRO A 119 5.37 4.74 8.55
N GLU A 120 6.05 5.77 9.07
CA GLU A 120 5.53 7.11 9.29
C GLU A 120 5.09 7.83 8.00
N LEU A 121 5.62 7.43 6.84
CA LEU A 121 5.19 7.98 5.54
C LEU A 121 3.76 7.55 5.16
N PHE A 122 3.22 6.51 5.82
CA PHE A 122 2.02 5.81 5.41
C PHE A 122 0.90 5.87 6.44
N HIS A 123 -0.32 6.05 5.93
CA HIS A 123 -1.55 5.81 6.67
C HIS A 123 -2.15 4.48 6.21
N PRO A 124 -2.13 3.43 7.04
CA PRO A 124 -2.85 2.22 6.68
C PRO A 124 -4.35 2.51 6.64
N LEU A 125 -4.98 2.22 5.50
CA LEU A 125 -6.45 2.26 5.38
C LEU A 125 -7.03 1.01 6.04
N SER A 126 -8.23 1.15 6.62
CA SER A 126 -9.03 -0.01 7.03
C SER A 126 -9.19 -0.98 5.85
N CYS A 127 -9.16 -2.28 6.14
CA CYS A 127 -9.26 -3.32 5.13
C CYS A 127 -10.57 -3.27 4.32
N GLY A 128 -11.64 -2.70 4.88
CA GLY A 128 -12.93 -2.53 4.21
C GLY A 128 -12.89 -1.58 3.00
N TRP A 129 -11.93 -0.65 2.96
CA TRP A 129 -11.73 0.26 1.83
C TRP A 129 -11.04 -0.38 0.62
N ASN A 130 -10.61 -1.63 0.72
CA ASN A 130 -10.00 -2.39 -0.37
C ASN A 130 -9.98 -3.87 0.03
N ARG A 131 -11.18 -4.45 0.10
CA ARG A 131 -11.39 -5.84 0.46
C ARG A 131 -10.89 -6.72 -0.68
N GLN A 132 -9.62 -7.11 -0.60
CA GLN A 132 -8.98 -8.02 -1.54
C GLN A 132 -9.61 -9.41 -1.46
N LEU A 133 -9.97 -9.95 -2.63
CA LEU A 133 -10.65 -11.24 -2.76
C LEU A 133 -9.72 -12.37 -3.20
N CYS A 134 -8.53 -12.04 -3.70
CA CYS A 134 -7.60 -13.06 -4.18
C CYS A 134 -7.26 -14.11 -3.12
N THR A 135 -7.32 -15.39 -3.48
CA THR A 135 -6.93 -16.50 -2.60
C THR A 135 -5.74 -17.29 -3.10
N TRP A 136 -5.08 -16.86 -4.19
CA TRP A 136 -4.00 -17.61 -4.84
C TRP A 136 -2.95 -18.14 -3.85
N TRP A 137 -2.46 -17.29 -2.93
CA TRP A 137 -1.44 -17.70 -1.95
C TRP A 137 -1.90 -18.78 -0.97
N ARG A 138 -3.19 -18.88 -0.67
CA ARG A 138 -3.74 -19.96 0.17
C ARG A 138 -3.39 -21.33 -0.42
N GLU A 139 -3.49 -21.45 -1.74
CA GLU A 139 -3.28 -22.69 -2.49
C GLU A 139 -1.81 -22.92 -2.86
N HIS A 140 -0.92 -21.99 -2.52
CA HIS A 140 0.51 -22.02 -2.91
C HIS A 140 1.44 -21.98 -1.67
N GLY A 141 1.10 -22.78 -0.65
CA GLY A 141 1.98 -23.05 0.50
C GLY A 141 1.73 -22.22 1.76
N TYR A 142 0.64 -21.44 1.80
CA TYR A 142 0.35 -20.56 2.94
C TYR A 142 -0.99 -20.82 3.63
N ALA A 143 -1.64 -21.95 3.35
CA ALA A 143 -2.97 -22.27 3.88
C ALA A 143 -3.10 -22.03 5.40
N ASP A 144 -2.11 -22.49 6.19
CA ASP A 144 -2.13 -22.44 7.66
C ASP A 144 -2.14 -21.02 8.23
N VAL A 145 -1.47 -20.08 7.55
CA VAL A 145 -1.33 -18.69 7.99
C VAL A 145 -2.21 -17.73 7.20
N PHE A 146 -2.79 -18.16 6.07
CA PHE A 146 -3.52 -17.31 5.13
C PHE A 146 -4.62 -16.49 5.81
N ARG A 147 -5.39 -17.11 6.71
CA ARG A 147 -6.49 -16.44 7.43
C ARG A 147 -6.01 -15.23 8.25
N LEU A 148 -4.78 -15.25 8.76
CA LEU A 148 -4.21 -14.14 9.54
C LEU A 148 -4.00 -12.87 8.69
N TYR A 149 -3.80 -13.03 7.38
CA TYR A 149 -3.66 -11.93 6.43
C TYR A 149 -4.98 -11.58 5.75
N TYR A 150 -5.81 -12.59 5.48
CA TYR A 150 -7.03 -12.45 4.69
C TYR A 150 -8.21 -11.90 5.49
N ARG A 151 -8.21 -12.03 6.82
CA ARG A 151 -9.32 -11.61 7.67
C ARG A 151 -9.54 -10.09 7.58
N CYS A 152 -10.79 -9.70 7.37
CA CYS A 152 -11.25 -8.33 7.41
C CYS A 152 -12.67 -8.33 7.97
N ASP A 153 -12.83 -7.82 9.18
CA ASP A 153 -14.12 -7.80 9.89
C ASP A 153 -14.78 -6.41 9.86
N GLU A 154 -14.18 -5.49 9.10
CA GLU A 154 -14.64 -4.12 8.93
C GLU A 154 -15.73 -4.04 7.86
N PRO A 155 -16.65 -3.05 7.92
CA PRO A 155 -17.60 -2.80 6.85
C PRO A 155 -16.92 -2.67 5.50
N VAL A 156 -17.39 -3.44 4.52
CA VAL A 156 -16.82 -3.39 3.17
C VAL A 156 -17.37 -2.17 2.43
N HIS A 157 -16.47 -1.33 1.95
CA HIS A 157 -16.77 -0.16 1.12
C HIS A 157 -16.36 -0.39 -0.34
N ILE A 158 -15.30 -1.16 -0.58
CA ILE A 158 -14.78 -1.47 -1.92
C ILE A 158 -14.32 -2.93 -1.96
N TYR A 159 -14.94 -3.74 -2.81
CA TYR A 159 -14.41 -5.05 -3.19
C TYR A 159 -13.32 -4.92 -4.24
N HIS A 160 -12.25 -5.70 -4.08
CA HIS A 160 -11.14 -5.74 -5.03
C HIS A 160 -10.93 -7.17 -5.51
N GLY A 161 -11.48 -7.46 -6.70
CA GLY A 161 -11.33 -8.72 -7.43
C GLY A 161 -9.93 -8.93 -8.03
N ASN A 162 -8.88 -8.72 -7.24
CA ASN A 162 -7.50 -8.91 -7.71
C ASN A 162 -7.24 -10.38 -8.10
N CYS A 163 -6.20 -10.60 -8.91
CA CYS A 163 -5.87 -11.90 -9.50
C CYS A 163 -7.02 -12.55 -10.29
N ASN A 164 -7.85 -11.72 -10.94
CA ASN A 164 -9.04 -12.12 -11.70
C ASN A 164 -10.09 -12.85 -10.85
N THR A 165 -10.16 -12.53 -9.56
CA THR A 165 -11.16 -13.13 -8.67
C THR A 165 -12.54 -12.50 -8.93
N PRO A 166 -13.59 -13.32 -9.17
CA PRO A 166 -14.96 -12.80 -9.27
C PRO A 166 -15.35 -12.00 -8.03
N ILE A 167 -15.97 -10.84 -8.24
CA ILE A 167 -16.56 -10.05 -7.16
C ILE A 167 -17.95 -10.63 -6.90
N PRO A 168 -18.34 -10.89 -5.64
CA PRO A 168 -19.69 -11.36 -5.32
C PRO A 168 -20.74 -10.39 -5.82
N ASP A 169 -21.84 -10.92 -6.36
CA ASP A 169 -23.06 -10.15 -6.56
C ASP A 169 -23.68 -9.83 -5.18
N ASP A 170 -24.43 -8.73 -5.11
CA ASP A 170 -25.16 -8.30 -3.91
C ASP A 170 -26.24 -9.30 -3.47
#